data_AF-A0A7J9PQ26-F1
#
_entry.id   AF-A0A7J9PQ26-F1
#
_cell.length_a   1.000
_cell.length_b   1.000
_cell.length_c   1.000
_cell.angle_alpha   90.00
_cell.angle_beta   90.00
_cell.angle_gamma   90.00
#
_symmetry.space_group_name_H-M   'P 1'
#
loop_
_entity.id
_entity.type
_entity.pdbx_description
1 polymer ?
#
loop_
_entity_poly.entity_id
_entity_poly.type
_entity_poly.pdbx_seq_one_letter_code
_entity_poly.pdbx_strand_id
1 'polypeptide(L)'
;MKKIIFFTFLVIFLLVFQLANSSKTDEEIIQLKLLKMGYPSSGYIICNETVYYKDGSKSELSKPPKMYKIGGVEAYYLAQNYIDKEYSKTLEPKGLMIRVEPKSIEESEKYWKFKFYFGDTGTTGRFMGYITVNREKGYVDMEGLF
;
A
#
# COMPACT_ATOMS: atom_id res chain seq x y z
N MET A 1 -51.50 0.67 -9.49
CA MET A 1 -50.77 1.90 -9.84
C MET A 1 -49.86 2.43 -8.73
N LYS A 2 -50.35 2.69 -7.50
CA LYS A 2 -49.51 3.23 -6.39
C LYS A 2 -48.24 2.41 -6.07
N LYS A 3 -48.34 1.07 -6.07
CA LYS A 3 -47.18 0.17 -5.82
C LYS A 3 -46.13 0.22 -6.93
N ILE A 4 -46.54 0.39 -8.19
CA ILE A 4 -45.64 0.47 -9.34
C ILE A 4 -44.88 1.81 -9.28
N ILE A 5 -45.58 2.92 -9.02
CA ILE A 5 -44.97 4.24 -8.89
C ILE A 5 -43.94 4.27 -7.75
N PHE A 6 -44.26 3.65 -6.60
CA PHE A 6 -43.32 3.53 -5.48
C PHE A 6 -42.09 2.71 -5.86
N PHE A 7 -42.27 1.60 -6.58
CA PHE A 7 -41.16 0.75 -7.01
C PHE A 7 -40.25 1.47 -8.03
N THR A 8 -40.84 2.19 -8.98
CA THR A 8 -40.08 3.01 -9.94
C THR A 8 -39.30 4.12 -9.23
N PHE A 9 -39.93 4.79 -8.26
CA PHE A 9 -39.26 5.79 -7.42
C PHE A 9 -38.09 5.18 -6.62
N LEU A 10 -38.28 4.01 -6.02
CA LEU A 10 -37.24 3.32 -5.25
C LEU A 10 -36.04 2.93 -6.12
N VAL A 11 -36.28 2.43 -7.34
CA VAL A 11 -35.20 2.07 -8.27
C VAL A 11 -34.43 3.32 -8.70
N ILE A 12 -35.11 4.41 -9.03
CA ILE A 12 -34.47 5.68 -9.39
C ILE A 12 -33.68 6.23 -8.19
N PHE A 13 -34.26 6.18 -6.99
CA PHE A 13 -33.61 6.61 -5.75
C PHE A 13 -32.33 5.80 -5.48
N LEU A 14 -32.38 4.47 -5.62
CA LEU A 14 -31.22 3.59 -5.43
C LEU A 14 -30.13 3.86 -6.47
N LEU A 15 -30.50 4.12 -7.74
CA LEU A 15 -29.53 4.47 -8.79
C LEU A 15 -28.84 5.81 -8.49
N VAL A 16 -29.60 6.84 -8.10
CA VAL A 16 -29.04 8.15 -7.73
C VAL A 16 -28.18 8.04 -6.47
N PHE A 17 -28.62 7.26 -5.48
CA PHE A 17 -27.89 7.03 -4.23
C PHE A 17 -26.58 6.27 -4.45
N GLN A 18 -26.55 5.29 -5.36
CA GLN A 18 -25.31 4.62 -5.75
C GLN A 18 -24.36 5.56 -6.48
N LEU A 19 -24.85 6.36 -7.43
CA LEU A 19 -24.01 7.32 -8.17
C LEU A 19 -23.40 8.37 -7.23
N ALA A 20 -24.19 8.90 -6.30
CA ALA A 20 -23.75 9.87 -5.30
C ALA A 20 -22.64 9.31 -4.38
N ASN A 21 -22.74 8.03 -3.99
CA ASN A 21 -21.73 7.39 -3.13
C ASN A 21 -20.54 6.79 -3.90
N SER A 22 -20.64 6.65 -5.22
CA SER A 22 -19.55 6.13 -6.08
C SER A 22 -18.58 7.20 -6.58
N SER A 23 -18.90 8.47 -6.34
CA SER A 23 -18.06 9.59 -6.72
C SER A 23 -16.83 9.61 -5.82
N LYS A 24 -15.70 9.13 -6.35
CA LYS A 24 -14.42 9.20 -5.66
C LYS A 24 -14.14 10.64 -5.28
N THR A 25 -13.73 10.86 -4.04
CA THR A 25 -13.32 12.20 -3.60
C THR A 25 -12.08 12.62 -4.38
N ASP A 26 -11.84 13.93 -4.48
CA ASP A 26 -10.63 14.44 -5.14
C ASP A 26 -9.35 13.84 -4.53
N GLU A 27 -9.38 13.60 -3.22
CA GLU A 27 -8.30 12.94 -2.48
C GLU A 27 -8.05 11.50 -2.95
N GLU A 28 -9.10 10.69 -3.13
CA GLU A 28 -8.99 9.33 -3.66
C GLU A 28 -8.44 9.30 -5.10
N ILE A 29 -8.86 10.27 -5.92
CA ILE A 29 -8.35 10.41 -7.30
C ILE A 29 -6.85 10.73 -7.28
N ILE A 30 -6.42 11.62 -6.37
CA ILE A 30 -5.02 11.99 -6.20
C ILE A 30 -4.21 10.80 -5.69
N GLN A 31 -4.68 10.09 -4.67
CA GLN A 31 -4.03 8.88 -4.15
C GLN A 31 -3.86 7.81 -5.24
N LEU A 32 -4.87 7.60 -6.10
CA LEU A 32 -4.77 6.68 -7.22
C LEU A 32 -3.72 7.10 -8.26
N LYS A 33 -3.59 8.41 -8.53
CA LYS A 33 -2.54 8.94 -9.42
C LYS A 33 -1.15 8.75 -8.80
N LEU A 34 -1.00 9.02 -7.50
CA LEU A 34 0.26 8.82 -6.78
C LEU A 34 0.64 7.34 -6.75
N LEU A 35 -0.31 6.44 -6.51
CA LEU A 35 -0.08 5.00 -6.55
C LEU A 35 0.43 4.54 -7.93
N LYS A 36 -0.16 5.05 -9.02
CA LYS A 36 0.33 4.79 -10.38
C LYS A 36 1.75 5.30 -10.63
N MET A 37 2.18 6.31 -9.89
CA MET A 37 3.52 6.90 -9.97
C MET A 37 4.53 6.23 -9.03
N GLY A 38 4.11 5.15 -8.36
CA GLY A 38 4.96 4.32 -7.51
C GLY A 38 4.95 4.72 -6.03
N TYR A 39 4.07 5.63 -5.61
CA TYR A 39 3.94 6.00 -4.20
C TYR A 39 3.17 4.94 -3.40
N PRO A 40 3.47 4.77 -2.11
CA PRO A 40 2.69 3.92 -1.20
C PRO A 40 1.26 4.44 -0.99
N SER A 41 0.42 3.65 -0.33
CA SER A 41 -0.92 4.08 0.10
C SER A 41 -0.92 4.95 1.36
N SER A 42 0.24 5.12 2.02
CA SER A 42 0.41 5.89 3.25
C SER A 42 1.84 6.43 3.37
N GLY A 43 2.06 7.45 4.20
CA GLY A 43 3.39 8.02 4.46
C GLY A 43 3.64 9.42 3.86
N TYR A 44 2.61 10.04 3.32
CA TYR A 44 2.60 11.44 2.88
C TYR A 44 1.29 12.12 3.32
N ILE A 45 1.30 13.44 3.38
CA ILE A 45 0.13 14.28 3.69
C ILE A 45 -0.20 15.09 2.45
N ILE A 46 -1.46 15.10 2.02
CA ILE A 46 -1.93 15.97 0.95
C ILE A 46 -2.60 17.18 1.60
N CYS A 47 -2.09 18.38 1.33
CA CYS A 47 -2.69 19.63 1.81
C CYS A 47 -2.47 20.74 0.78
N ASN A 48 -3.54 21.47 0.43
CA ASN A 48 -3.51 22.58 -0.53
C ASN A 48 -2.78 22.22 -1.84
N GLU A 49 -3.23 21.15 -2.49
CA GLU A 49 -2.66 20.62 -3.74
C GLU A 49 -1.16 20.27 -3.68
N THR A 50 -0.61 20.13 -2.48
CA THR A 50 0.79 19.81 -2.23
C THR A 50 0.89 18.49 -1.49
N VAL A 51 1.75 17.61 -1.97
CA VAL A 51 2.12 16.37 -1.29
C VAL A 51 3.34 16.67 -0.42
N TYR A 52 3.21 16.41 0.87
CA TYR A 52 4.27 16.52 1.86
C TYR A 52 4.77 15.13 2.22
N TYR A 53 6.06 14.91 2.05
CA TYR A 53 6.72 13.64 2.29
C TYR A 53 7.32 13.57 3.69
N LYS A 54 7.56 12.35 4.20
CA LYS A 54 8.14 12.13 5.53
C LYS A 54 9.55 12.70 5.67
N ASP A 55 10.29 12.83 4.58
CA ASP A 55 11.62 13.45 4.53
C ASP A 55 11.60 14.99 4.54
N GLY A 56 10.41 15.60 4.59
CA GLY A 56 10.22 17.05 4.57
C GLY A 56 10.23 17.68 3.18
N SER A 57 10.46 16.88 2.12
CA SER A 57 10.29 17.35 0.75
C SER A 57 8.81 17.57 0.43
N LYS A 58 8.53 18.39 -0.59
CA LYS A 58 7.17 18.68 -1.04
C LYS A 58 7.08 18.75 -2.56
N SER A 59 5.95 18.35 -3.11
CA SER A 59 5.64 18.49 -4.53
C SER A 59 4.24 19.01 -4.75
N GLU A 60 4.08 19.99 -5.63
CA GLU A 60 2.78 20.43 -6.13
C GLU A 60 2.19 19.34 -7.03
N LEU A 61 0.91 19.02 -6.86
CA LEU A 61 0.17 18.04 -7.69
C LEU A 61 0.06 18.46 -9.15
N SER A 62 0.20 19.76 -9.43
CA SER A 62 0.23 20.33 -10.78
C SER A 62 1.50 19.96 -11.56
N LYS A 63 2.55 19.50 -10.88
CA LYS A 63 3.78 19.00 -11.48
C LYS A 63 3.84 17.48 -11.35
N PRO A 64 4.39 16.76 -12.34
CA PRO A 64 4.56 15.31 -12.21
C PRO A 64 5.45 15.04 -10.98
N PRO A 65 4.96 14.27 -9.98
CA PRO A 65 5.73 13.95 -8.81
C PRO A 65 6.88 13.01 -9.19
N LYS A 66 7.84 12.85 -8.28
CA LYS A 66 9.02 12.02 -8.49
C LYS A 66 8.58 10.57 -8.78
N MET A 67 8.82 10.09 -9.99
CA MET A 67 8.58 8.68 -10.30
C MET A 67 9.69 7.82 -9.70
N TYR A 68 9.30 6.81 -8.93
CA TYR A 68 10.24 5.77 -8.49
C TYR A 68 10.32 4.68 -9.54
N LYS A 69 11.54 4.27 -9.88
CA LYS A 69 11.77 3.15 -10.80
C LYS A 69 11.14 1.85 -10.29
N ILE A 70 11.22 1.64 -8.97
CA ILE A 70 10.49 0.60 -8.25
C ILE A 70 9.53 1.28 -7.29
N GLY A 71 8.23 1.13 -7.54
CA GLY A 71 7.18 1.71 -6.69
C GLY A 71 6.97 0.93 -5.38
N GLY A 72 6.26 1.53 -4.42
CA GLY A 72 5.98 0.90 -3.13
C GLY A 72 5.22 -0.43 -3.23
N VAL A 73 4.28 -0.54 -4.18
CA VAL A 73 3.53 -1.79 -4.44
C VAL A 73 4.47 -2.88 -5.00
N GLU A 74 5.29 -2.52 -5.98
CA GLU A 74 6.27 -3.44 -6.56
C GLU A 74 7.30 -3.89 -5.52
N ALA A 75 7.77 -2.96 -4.68
CA ALA A 75 8.68 -3.25 -3.59
C ALA A 75 8.08 -4.24 -2.58
N TYR A 76 6.79 -4.13 -2.28
CA TYR A 76 6.12 -5.09 -1.41
C TYR A 76 6.14 -6.50 -2.00
N TYR A 77 5.85 -6.65 -3.29
CA TYR A 77 5.91 -7.96 -3.95
C TYR A 77 7.34 -8.50 -4.05
N LEU A 78 8.34 -7.65 -4.25
CA LEU A 78 9.75 -8.05 -4.19
C LEU A 78 10.12 -8.58 -2.80
N ALA A 79 9.68 -7.89 -1.74
CA ALA A 79 9.89 -8.30 -0.36
C ALA A 79 9.21 -9.64 -0.06
N GLN A 80 7.95 -9.83 -0.46
CA GLN A 80 7.26 -11.12 -0.28
C GLN A 80 7.96 -12.26 -1.03
N ASN A 81 8.31 -12.04 -2.30
CA ASN A 81 8.98 -13.04 -3.12
C ASN A 81 10.35 -13.45 -2.55
N TYR A 82 11.07 -12.51 -1.94
CA TYR A 82 12.31 -12.80 -1.23
C TYR A 82 12.07 -13.75 -0.05
N ILE A 83 11.07 -13.45 0.79
CA ILE A 83 10.70 -14.31 1.91
C ILE A 83 10.31 -15.72 1.45
N ASP A 84 9.49 -15.80 0.41
CA ASP A 84 9.00 -17.08 -0.11
C ASP A 84 10.12 -17.95 -0.66
N LYS A 85 11.10 -17.34 -1.33
CA LYS A 85 12.24 -18.05 -1.91
C LYS A 85 13.26 -18.51 -0.87
N GLU A 86 13.60 -17.63 0.07
CA GLU A 86 14.70 -17.86 1.01
C GLU A 86 14.26 -18.65 2.25
N TYR A 87 13.01 -18.48 2.73
CA TYR A 87 12.61 -19.00 4.04
C TYR A 87 11.43 -19.98 4.03
N SER A 88 10.46 -19.85 3.11
CA SER A 88 9.20 -20.64 3.21
C SER A 88 9.44 -22.14 3.21
N LYS A 89 10.39 -22.65 2.40
CA LYS A 89 10.75 -24.09 2.40
C LYS A 89 11.24 -24.62 3.75
N THR A 90 11.85 -23.76 4.57
CA THR A 90 12.39 -24.13 5.89
C THR A 90 11.41 -23.90 7.02
N LEU A 91 10.52 -22.91 6.88
CA LEU A 91 9.58 -22.49 7.91
C LEU A 91 8.23 -23.20 7.82
N GLU A 92 7.68 -23.39 6.61
CA GLU A 92 6.36 -24.00 6.40
C GLU A 92 6.24 -25.41 7.01
N PRO A 93 7.23 -26.33 6.85
CA PRO A 93 7.13 -27.66 7.45
C PRO A 93 7.13 -27.65 8.98
N LYS A 94 7.55 -26.54 9.59
CA LYS A 94 7.59 -26.33 11.05
C LYS A 94 6.36 -25.56 11.55
N GLY A 95 5.43 -25.21 10.66
CA GLY A 95 4.27 -24.38 11.00
C GLY A 95 4.66 -22.93 11.33
N LEU A 96 5.79 -22.44 10.82
CA LEU A 96 6.31 -21.10 11.05
C LEU A 96 6.19 -20.25 9.77
N MET A 97 6.16 -18.93 9.92
CA MET A 97 6.16 -17.99 8.79
C MET A 97 6.85 -16.67 9.13
N ILE A 98 7.35 -16.01 8.08
CA ILE A 98 7.70 -14.59 8.10
C ILE A 98 6.64 -13.84 7.30
N ARG A 99 6.09 -12.77 7.87
CA ARG A 99 5.03 -11.96 7.27
C ARG A 99 5.49 -10.51 7.14
N VAL A 100 5.50 -10.01 5.91
CA VAL A 100 5.73 -8.59 5.61
C VAL A 100 4.43 -7.81 5.83
N GLU A 101 4.47 -6.71 6.59
CA GLU A 101 3.29 -5.88 6.88
C GLU A 101 3.16 -4.77 5.82
N PRO A 102 2.22 -4.87 4.86
CA PRO A 102 2.13 -3.93 3.73
C PRO A 102 1.85 -2.49 4.18
N LYS A 103 1.06 -2.30 5.25
CA LYS A 103 0.70 -0.97 5.76
C LYS A 103 1.83 -0.28 6.52
N SER A 104 2.92 -0.99 6.76
CA SER A 104 4.10 -0.45 7.44
C SER A 104 5.15 0.10 6.47
N ILE A 105 4.78 0.30 5.20
CA ILE A 105 5.67 0.87 4.20
C ILE A 105 6.18 2.24 4.65
N GLU A 106 7.50 2.38 4.66
CA GLU A 106 8.18 3.61 5.01
C GLU A 106 9.16 4.01 3.91
N GLU A 107 9.23 5.32 3.68
CA GLU A 107 10.17 5.92 2.75
C GLU A 107 11.51 6.23 3.45
N SER A 108 12.60 5.60 3.02
CA SER A 108 13.99 5.99 3.32
C SER A 108 14.63 6.74 2.13
N GLU A 109 15.90 7.14 2.19
CA GLU A 109 16.55 7.85 1.09
C GLU A 109 16.65 6.97 -0.19
N LYS A 110 17.07 5.70 -0.03
CA LYS A 110 17.33 4.77 -1.13
C LYS A 110 16.47 3.50 -1.13
N TYR A 111 15.63 3.33 -0.11
CA TYR A 111 14.95 2.06 0.16
C TYR A 111 13.49 2.25 0.54
N TRP A 112 12.62 1.36 0.07
CA TRP A 112 11.34 1.10 0.72
C TRP A 112 11.58 0.19 1.92
N LYS A 113 11.07 0.52 3.10
CA LYS A 113 11.18 -0.33 4.30
C LYS A 113 9.80 -0.85 4.68
N PHE A 114 9.70 -2.11 5.05
CA PHE A 114 8.48 -2.72 5.59
C PHE A 114 8.84 -3.45 6.89
N LYS A 115 7.99 -3.38 7.90
CA LYS A 115 8.10 -4.25 9.07
C LYS A 115 7.82 -5.69 8.66
N PHE A 116 8.58 -6.62 9.21
CA PHE A 116 8.27 -8.04 9.12
C PHE A 116 8.10 -8.65 10.51
N TYR A 117 7.26 -9.68 10.54
CA TYR A 117 6.86 -10.40 11.73
C TYR A 117 7.17 -11.88 11.57
N PHE A 118 7.56 -12.54 12.65
CA PHE A 118 7.82 -13.97 12.69
C PHE A 118 6.90 -14.65 13.70
N GLY A 119 6.35 -15.81 13.36
CA GLY A 119 5.59 -16.61 14.29
C GLY A 119 4.93 -17.80 13.61
N ASP A 120 3.98 -18.40 14.31
CA ASP A 120 3.25 -19.56 13.80
C ASP A 120 2.33 -19.18 12.64
N THR A 121 2.17 -20.07 11.68
CA THR A 121 1.26 -19.92 10.56
C THR A 121 -0.16 -19.61 11.04
N GLY A 122 -0.78 -18.58 10.48
CA GLY A 122 -2.11 -18.12 10.87
C GLY A 122 -2.16 -17.15 12.05
N THR A 123 -1.03 -16.79 12.64
CA THR A 123 -0.94 -15.76 13.69
C THR A 123 -0.44 -14.42 13.15
N THR A 124 -0.50 -13.37 13.97
CA THR A 124 0.09 -12.06 13.63
C THR A 124 1.63 -12.09 13.67
N GLY A 125 2.20 -13.04 14.40
CA GLY A 125 3.62 -13.10 14.71
C GLY A 125 4.10 -11.99 15.65
N ARG A 126 5.40 -12.00 15.95
CA ARG A 126 6.12 -10.96 16.70
C ARG A 126 6.93 -10.11 15.74
N PHE A 127 7.01 -8.81 16.00
CA PHE A 127 7.86 -7.92 15.23
C PHE A 127 9.33 -8.34 15.37
N MET A 128 10.02 -8.50 14.24
CA MET A 128 11.41 -8.97 14.22
C MET A 128 12.38 -8.00 13.55
N GLY A 129 11.87 -7.08 12.72
CA GLY A 129 12.71 -6.10 12.05
C GLY A 129 12.05 -5.51 10.81
N TYR A 130 12.90 -5.01 9.93
CA TYR A 130 12.52 -4.38 8.67
C TYR A 130 13.10 -5.15 7.49
N ILE A 131 12.30 -5.36 6.46
CA ILE A 131 12.75 -5.76 5.14
C ILE A 131 12.83 -4.50 4.28
N THR A 132 13.96 -4.32 3.61
CA THR A 132 14.28 -3.13 2.82
C THR A 132 14.41 -3.51 1.36
N VAL A 133 13.93 -2.64 0.46
CA VAL A 133 13.98 -2.85 -0.98
C VAL A 133 14.58 -1.62 -1.65
N ASN A 134 15.70 -1.81 -2.33
CA ASN A 134 16.39 -0.73 -3.05
C ASN A 134 15.52 -0.19 -4.18
N ARG A 135 15.28 1.13 -4.23
CA ARG A 135 14.36 1.75 -5.20
C ARG A 135 14.84 1.75 -6.65
N GLU A 136 16.13 1.53 -6.89
CA GLU A 136 16.74 1.59 -8.22
C GLU A 136 17.03 0.21 -8.80
N LYS A 137 17.47 -0.71 -7.93
CA LYS A 137 17.97 -2.04 -8.31
C LYS A 137 17.05 -3.18 -7.88
N GLY A 138 16.17 -2.95 -6.90
CA GLY A 138 15.23 -3.96 -6.40
C GLY A 138 15.87 -5.01 -5.48
N TYR A 139 17.11 -4.78 -5.04
CA TYR A 139 17.74 -5.63 -4.04
C TYR A 139 16.98 -5.57 -2.74
N VAL A 140 16.74 -6.75 -2.17
CA VAL A 140 16.00 -6.94 -0.93
C VAL A 140 17.00 -7.33 0.16
N ASP A 141 16.88 -6.72 1.33
CA ASP A 141 17.71 -7.02 2.49
C ASP A 141 16.86 -7.01 3.77
N MET A 142 17.26 -7.74 4.80
CA MET A 142 16.54 -7.82 6.07
C MET A 142 17.41 -7.27 7.21
N GLU A 143 16.90 -6.24 7.89
CA GLU A 143 17.50 -5.63 9.07
C GLU A 143 16.67 -6.03 10.31
N GLY A 144 17.19 -6.84 11.22
CA GLY A 144 16.41 -7.26 12.38
C GLY A 144 17.08 -8.34 13.20
N LEU A 145 16.37 -8.82 14.23
CA LEU A 145 16.81 -9.95 15.05
C LEU A 145 16.64 -11.26 14.25
N PHE A 146 17.58 -11.52 13.34
CA PHE A 146 17.85 -12.86 12.80
C PHE A 146 19.33 -13.01 12.51
#